data_AF-A0A160P2F2-F1
#
_entry.id   AF-A0A160P2F2-F1
#
_cell.length_a   1.000
_cell.length_b   1.000
_cell.length_c   1.000
_cell.angle_alpha   90.00
_cell.angle_beta   90.00
_cell.angle_gamma   90.00
#
_symmetry.space_group_name_H-M   'P 1'
#
loop_
_entity.id
_entity.type
_entity.pdbx_description
1 polymer ?
#
loop_
_entity_poly.entity_id
_entity_poly.type
_entity_poly.pdbx_seq_one_letter_code
_entity_poly.pdbx_strand_id
1 'polypeptide(L)' 'MTFRNTGGTATRSGSVTFATHVIGALGVDWATLTSDQPLPAPLAAGASETRTYTVCVDAWRVPLGMRVDTREVTAEWR' A
#
# COMPACT_ATOMS: atom_id res chain seq x y z
N MET A 1 1.19 -5.83 -7.21
CA MET A 1 -0.09 -5.11 -7.33
C MET A 1 -0.22 -4.57 -8.75
N THR A 2 -1.41 -4.59 -9.34
CA THR A 2 -1.67 -4.09 -10.69
C THR A 2 -2.50 -2.82 -10.63
N PHE A 3 -2.04 -1.78 -11.31
CA PHE A 3 -2.68 -0.48 -11.43
C PHE A 3 -3.21 -0.33 -12.85
N ARG A 4 -4.45 0.12 -13.00
CA ARG A 4 -5.06 0.34 -14.31
C ARG A 4 -5.67 1.73 -14.36
N ASN A 5 -5.21 2.54 -15.31
CA ASN A 5 -5.82 3.83 -15.58
C ASN A 5 -7.06 3.63 -16.44
N THR A 6 -8.25 3.82 -15.85
CA THR A 6 -9.54 3.71 -16.55
C THR A 6 -10.05 5.06 -17.07
N GLY A 7 -9.32 6.16 -16.83
CA GLY A 7 -9.63 7.49 -17.31
C GLY A 7 -9.23 7.73 -18.77
N GLY A 8 -9.66 8.87 -19.31
CA GLY A 8 -9.37 9.28 -20.70
C GLY A 8 -8.05 10.01 -20.90
N THR A 9 -7.32 10.32 -19.82
CA THR A 9 -6.04 11.04 -19.85
C THR A 9 -4.97 10.27 -19.09
N ALA A 10 -3.70 10.56 -19.39
CA ALA A 10 -2.58 9.96 -18.66
C ALA A 10 -2.51 10.48 -17.23
N THR A 11 -2.41 9.58 -16.24
CA THR A 11 -2.05 9.95 -14.87
C THR A 11 -0.56 10.26 -14.83
N ARG A 12 -0.18 11.40 -14.27
CA ARG A 12 1.21 11.88 -14.26
C ARG A 12 1.88 11.69 -12.91
N SER A 13 1.10 11.57 -11.86
CA SER A 13 1.60 11.38 -10.50
C SER A 13 0.54 10.72 -9.62
N GLY A 14 0.97 10.21 -8.48
CA GLY A 14 0.07 9.66 -7.50
C GLY A 14 0.83 8.91 -6.42
N SER A 15 0.12 8.59 -5.35
CA SER A 15 0.63 7.80 -4.25
C SER A 15 -0.29 6.63 -3.97
N VAL A 16 0.30 5.54 -3.49
CA VAL A 16 -0.39 4.40 -2.93
C VAL A 16 -0.01 4.29 -1.46
N THR A 17 -1.00 4.32 -0.60
CA THR A 17 -0.86 4.18 0.86
C THR A 17 -1.22 2.75 1.22
N PHE A 18 -0.28 2.06 1.88
CA PHE A 18 -0.50 0.73 2.45
C PHE A 18 -0.80 0.87 3.94
N ALA A 19 -1.80 0.15 4.44
CA ALA A 19 -2.03 0.01 5.87
C ALA A 19 -1.57 -1.38 6.35
N THR A 20 -0.58 -1.40 7.24
CA THR A 20 -0.07 -2.60 7.89
C THR A 20 -0.58 -2.65 9.32
N HIS A 21 -1.38 -3.67 9.61
CA HIS A 21 -1.98 -3.92 10.91
C HIS A 21 -1.04 -4.81 11.74
N VAL A 22 -0.78 -4.43 12.98
CA VAL A 22 -0.05 -5.22 13.96
C VAL A 22 -1.08 -5.98 14.79
N ILE A 23 -1.15 -7.29 14.55
CA ILE A 23 -2.14 -8.17 15.14
C ILE A 23 -1.53 -8.90 16.31
N GLY A 24 -2.14 -8.74 17.49
CA GLY A 24 -1.76 -9.45 18.71
C GLY A 24 -2.11 -10.94 18.66
N ALA A 25 -1.59 -11.71 19.63
CA ALA A 25 -1.78 -13.16 19.71
C ALA A 25 -3.26 -13.61 19.78
N LEU A 26 -4.16 -12.75 20.24
CA LEU A 26 -5.61 -12.99 20.30
C LEU A 26 -6.37 -12.55 19.03
N GLY A 27 -5.66 -12.13 17.98
CA GLY A 27 -6.27 -11.59 16.76
C GLY A 27 -6.72 -10.13 16.84
N VAL A 28 -6.46 -9.45 17.96
CA VAL A 28 -6.80 -8.04 18.18
C VAL A 28 -5.83 -7.15 17.41
N ASP A 29 -6.36 -6.16 16.70
CA ASP A 29 -5.57 -5.10 16.08
C ASP A 29 -5.07 -4.12 17.16
N TRP A 30 -3.74 -4.07 17.32
CA TRP A 30 -3.08 -3.22 18.28
C TRP A 30 -2.63 -1.89 17.68
N ALA A 31 -2.32 -1.86 16.38
CA ALA A 31 -1.83 -0.69 15.69
C ALA A 31 -1.96 -0.82 14.18
N THR A 32 -2.37 0.26 13.53
CA THR A 32 -2.27 0.41 12.07
C THR A 32 -1.13 1.36 11.73
N LEU A 33 -0.22 0.92 10.88
CA LEU A 33 0.91 1.70 10.38
C LEU A 33 0.73 1.95 8.89
N THR A 34 0.79 3.21 8.47
CA THR A 34 0.68 3.57 7.06
C THR A 34 2.05 3.74 6.40
N SER A 35 2.15 3.34 5.13
CA SER A 35 3.33 3.54 4.30
C SER A 35 2.92 4.05 2.93
N ASP A 36 3.35 5.26 2.59
CA ASP A 36 3.15 5.86 1.26
C ASP A 36 4.25 5.44 0.29
N GLN A 37 3.85 5.10 -0.93
CA GLN A 37 4.76 4.77 -2.03
C GLN A 37 4.29 5.49 -3.31
N PRO A 38 5.20 5.89 -4.20
CA PRO A 38 4.82 6.50 -5.46
C PRO A 38 4.13 5.47 -6.37
N LEU A 39 3.07 5.90 -7.06
CA LEU A 39 2.47 5.10 -8.13
C LEU A 39 3.42 4.93 -9.33
N PRO A 40 3.23 3.88 -10.15
CA PRO A 40 3.94 3.77 -11.42
C PRO A 40 3.38 4.84 -12.37
N ALA A 41 4.04 5.99 -12.40
CA ALA A 41 3.68 7.12 -13.23
C ALA A 41 4.86 7.53 -14.13
N PRO A 42 4.59 8.02 -15.35
CA PRO A 42 3.25 8.26 -15.93
C PRO A 42 2.56 6.98 -16.44
N LEU A 43 1.24 6.88 -16.24
CA LEU A 43 0.40 5.76 -16.71
C LEU A 43 -0.61 6.26 -17.74
N ALA A 44 -0.43 5.88 -19.01
CA ALA A 44 -1.29 6.32 -20.11
C ALA A 44 -2.76 5.90 -19.93
N ALA A 45 -3.67 6.62 -20.58
CA ALA A 45 -5.10 6.29 -20.57
C ALA A 45 -5.34 4.85 -21.04
N GLY A 46 -6.11 4.07 -20.28
CA GLY A 46 -6.39 2.67 -20.57
C GLY A 46 -5.26 1.68 -20.25
N ALA A 47 -4.05 2.16 -19.92
CA ALA A 47 -2.91 1.31 -19.65
C ALA A 47 -3.01 0.62 -18.27
N SER A 48 -2.30 -0.50 -18.14
CA SER A 48 -2.17 -1.24 -16.89
C SER A 48 -0.70 -1.55 -16.62
N GLU A 49 -0.27 -1.39 -15.38
CA GLU A 49 1.10 -1.69 -14.96
C GLU A 49 1.09 -2.47 -13.64
N THR A 50 1.97 -3.46 -13.54
CA THR A 50 2.15 -4.24 -12.31
C THR A 50 3.43 -3.82 -11.63
N ARG A 51 3.34 -3.49 -10.34
CA ARG A 51 4.48 -3.13 -9.51
C ARG A 51 4.46 -3.87 -8.18
N THR A 52 5.64 -4.22 -7.71
CA THR A 52 5.87 -4.78 -6.39
C THR A 52 6.44 -3.70 -5.48
N TYR A 53 5.90 -3.58 -4.27
CA TYR A 53 6.38 -2.65 -3.27
C TYR A 53 6.90 -3.43 -2.06
N THR A 54 7.98 -2.92 -1.49
CA THR A 54 8.47 -3.36 -0.21
C THR A 54 7.91 -2.42 0.84
N VAL A 55 7.14 -2.97 1.78
CA VAL A 55 6.62 -2.23 2.95
C VAL A 55 7.37 -2.73 4.16
N CYS A 56 8.02 -1.80 4.88
CA CYS A 56 8.82 -2.10 6.05
C CYS A 56 8.09 -1.65 7.30
N VAL A 57 8.18 -2.47 8.36
CA VAL A 57 7.77 -2.11 9.71
C VAL A 57 8.98 -2.30 10.61
N ASP A 58 9.28 -1.31 11.43
CA ASP A 58 10.37 -1.43 12.40
C ASP A 58 10.07 -2.55 13.40
N ALA A 59 11.06 -3.41 13.66
CA ALA A 59 10.86 -4.61 14.48
C ALA A 59 10.29 -4.31 15.88
N TRP A 60 10.66 -3.18 16.49
CA TRP A 60 10.15 -2.80 17.81
C TRP A 60 8.65 -2.45 17.82
N ARG A 61 8.06 -2.16 16.65
CA ARG A 61 6.61 -1.96 16.47
C ARG A 61 5.84 -3.28 16.42
N VAL A 62 6.53 -4.43 16.33
CA VAL A 62 5.93 -5.77 16.30
C VAL A 62 6.45 -6.57 17.50
N PRO A 63 5.83 -6.42 18.68
CA PRO A 63 6.20 -7.18 19.87
C PRO A 63 6.19 -8.71 19.64
N LEU A 64 6.93 -9.43 20.47
CA LEU A 64 6.98 -10.89 20.42
C LEU A 64 5.57 -11.50 20.52
N GLY A 65 5.30 -12.48 19.65
CA GLY A 65 3.98 -13.13 19.57
C GLY A 65 2.94 -12.38 18.73
N MET A 66 3.29 -11.19 18.21
CA MET A 66 2.46 -10.46 17.25
C MET A 66 2.90 -10.74 15.81
N ARG A 67 2.03 -10.39 14.86
CA ARG A 67 2.31 -10.48 13.43
C ARG A 67 1.83 -9.23 12.71
N VAL A 68 2.35 -9.01 11.51
CA VAL A 68 1.89 -7.93 10.62
C VAL A 68 0.94 -8.47 9.57
N ASP A 69 0.01 -7.64 9.13
CA ASP A 69 -0.94 -7.95 8.07
C ASP A 69 -1.21 -6.70 7.24
N THR A 70 -0.80 -6.69 5.97
CA THR A 70 -1.03 -5.56 5.07
C THR A 70 -2.28 -5.84 4.25
N ARG A 71 -3.35 -5.10 4.52
CA ARG A 71 -4.69 -5.42 3.98
C ARG A 71 -5.31 -4.29 3.19
N GLU A 72 -5.18 -3.07 3.69
CA GLU A 72 -5.82 -1.92 3.08
C GLU A 72 -4.82 -1.18 2.19
N VAL A 73 -5.30 -0.84 0.99
CA VAL A 73 -4.52 -0.11 0.00
C VAL A 73 -5.38 1.00 -0.58
N THR A 74 -4.96 2.23 -0.38
CA THR A 74 -5.61 3.42 -0.95
C THR A 74 -4.68 4.01 -2.00
N ALA A 75 -5.22 4.41 -3.15
CA ALA A 75 -4.44 5.03 -4.21
C ALA A 75 -5.07 6.36 -4.60
N GLU A 76 -4.24 7.41 -4.64
CA GLU A 76 -4.61 8.76 -5.04
C GLU A 76 -3.81 9.16 -6.29
N TRP A 77 -4.50 9.74 -7.27
CA TRP A 77 -3.99 9.93 -8.63
C TRP A 77 -4.15 11.39 -9.07
N ARG A 78 -3.21 11.90 -9.86
CA ARG A 78 -3.28 13.23 -10.47
C ARG A 78 -2.67 13.29 -11.86
#